data_AF-A0A511R6W9-F1
#
_entry.id   AF-A0A511R6W9-F1
#
_cell.length_a   1.000
_cell.length_b   1.000
_cell.length_c   1.000
_cell.angle_alpha   90.00
_cell.angle_beta   90.00
_cell.angle_gamma   90.00
#
_symmetry.space_group_name_H-M   'P 1'
#
loop_
_entity.id
_entity.type
_entity.pdbx_description
1 polymer ?
#
loop_
_entity_poly.entity_id
_entity_poly.type
_entity_poly.pdbx_seq_one_letter_code
_entity_poly.pdbx_strand_id
1 'polypeptide(L)'
;MSIQIRIKNLLVQIEVESFRLCRVESHPAFKSWVSREPKLSEGLASVRKFWQIFCEDVSHDDPLVPQYIDQVEKTTSDISRSIDQMYQALGFEQPSSTGNPN
;
A
#
# COMPACT_ATOMS: atom_id res chain seq x y z
N MET A 1 -7.20 12.75 -17.31
CA MET A 1 -5.91 12.80 -16.56
C MET A 1 -4.87 12.06 -17.40
N SER A 2 -3.66 12.59 -17.58
CA SER A 2 -2.65 11.91 -18.41
C SER A 2 -2.13 10.64 -17.72
N ILE A 3 -1.69 9.66 -18.52
CA ILE A 3 -1.12 8.41 -18.00
C ILE A 3 0.10 8.68 -17.09
N GLN A 4 0.92 9.67 -17.42
CA GLN A 4 2.09 10.06 -16.63
C GLN A 4 1.70 10.61 -15.25
N ILE A 5 0.62 11.40 -15.17
CA ILE A 5 0.11 11.90 -13.89
C ILE A 5 -0.40 10.74 -13.03
N ARG A 6 -1.10 9.78 -13.64
CA ARG A 6 -1.58 8.58 -12.95
C ARG A 6 -0.43 7.76 -12.37
N ILE A 7 0.59 7.47 -13.18
CA ILE A 7 1.80 6.76 -12.75
C ILE A 7 2.46 7.49 -11.58
N LYS A 8 2.67 8.81 -11.70
CA LYS A 8 3.28 9.61 -10.63
C LYS A 8 2.48 9.56 -9.33
N ASN A 9 1.16 9.72 -9.40
CA ASN A 9 0.30 9.67 -8.22
C ASN A 9 0.33 8.29 -7.57
N LEU A 10 0.32 7.23 -8.39
CA LEU A 10 0.38 5.86 -7.92
C LEU A 10 1.72 5.52 -7.25
N LEU A 11 2.84 6.00 -7.79
CA LEU A 11 4.16 5.86 -7.15
C LEU A 11 4.18 6.51 -5.76
N VAL A 12 3.65 7.73 -5.63
CA VAL A 12 3.55 8.42 -4.33
C VAL A 12 2.65 7.64 -3.36
N GLN A 13 1.51 7.13 -3.85
CA GLN A 13 0.62 6.31 -3.02
C GLN A 13 1.33 5.03 -2.53
N ILE A 14 2.06 4.34 -3.40
CA ILE A 14 2.82 3.15 -3.07
C ILE A 14 3.89 3.44 -2.02
N GLU A 15 4.60 4.57 -2.13
CA GLU A 15 5.59 5.00 -1.14
C GLU A 15 4.95 5.21 0.23
N VAL A 16 3.83 5.95 0.28
CA VAL A 16 3.07 6.20 1.51
C VAL A 16 2.59 4.89 2.13
N GLU A 17 1.96 4.02 1.35
CA GLU A 17 1.41 2.76 1.86
C GLU A 17 2.51 1.77 2.27
N SER A 18 3.66 1.78 1.59
CA SER A 18 4.83 1.00 1.99
C SER A 18 5.35 1.45 3.35
N PHE A 19 5.41 2.76 3.59
CA PHE A 19 5.78 3.30 4.91
C PHE A 19 4.75 2.92 5.99
N ARG A 20 3.45 3.02 5.66
CA ARG A 20 2.39 2.62 6.57
C ARG A 20 2.46 1.13 6.94
N LEU A 21 2.74 0.28 5.97
CA LEU A 21 2.91 -1.15 6.19
C LEU A 21 4.09 -1.45 7.13
N CYS A 22 5.23 -0.77 6.95
CA CYS A 22 6.36 -0.89 7.88
C CYS A 22 5.98 -0.50 9.32
N ARG A 23 5.11 0.51 9.48
CA ARG A 23 4.61 0.92 10.80
C ARG A 23 3.70 -0.14 11.42
N VAL A 24 2.83 -0.78 10.64
CA VAL A 24 2.03 -1.94 11.07
C VAL A 24 2.94 -3.06 11.57
N GLU A 25 3.94 -3.43 10.78
CA GLU A 25 4.83 -4.56 11.07
C GLU A 25 5.72 -4.33 12.31
N SER A 26 6.06 -3.08 12.60
CA SER A 26 6.81 -2.73 13.81
C SER A 26 5.96 -2.76 15.10
N HIS A 27 4.63 -2.83 14.99
CA HIS A 27 3.75 -2.85 16.16
C HIS A 27 3.84 -4.19 16.94
N PRO A 28 3.98 -4.18 18.28
CA PRO A 28 4.10 -5.41 19.07
C PRO A 28 2.91 -6.37 18.93
N ALA A 29 1.70 -5.82 18.84
CA ALA A 29 0.49 -6.64 18.65
C ALA A 29 0.48 -7.32 17.27
N PHE A 30 1.03 -6.67 16.24
CA PHE A 30 1.13 -7.26 14.91
C PHE A 30 2.07 -8.48 14.90
N LYS A 31 3.21 -8.41 15.60
CA LYS A 31 4.11 -9.57 15.76
C LYS A 31 3.41 -10.77 16.40
N SER A 32 2.47 -10.50 17.32
CA SER A 32 1.66 -11.53 17.97
C SER A 32 0.55 -12.08 17.06
N TRP A 33 0.08 -11.31 16.08
CA TRP A 33 -0.84 -11.80 15.06
C TRP A 33 -0.13 -12.70 14.04
N VAL A 34 1.02 -12.26 13.52
CA VAL A 34 1.79 -13.05 12.54
C VAL A 34 2.24 -14.40 13.10
N SER A 35 2.56 -14.49 14.39
CA SER A 35 2.92 -15.78 15.00
C SER A 35 1.75 -16.77 15.05
N ARG A 36 0.50 -16.29 15.02
CA ARG A 36 -0.72 -17.09 14.97
C ARG A 36 -1.20 -17.36 13.55
N GLU A 37 -0.88 -16.46 12.62
CA GLU A 37 -1.26 -16.53 11.21
C GLU A 37 -0.05 -16.30 10.29
N PRO A 38 0.77 -17.33 10.03
CA PRO A 38 1.97 -17.20 9.18
C PRO A 38 1.68 -16.72 7.75
N LYS A 39 0.50 -17.08 7.22
CA LYS A 39 0.03 -16.65 5.89
C LYS A 39 -0.10 -15.13 5.75
N LEU A 40 -0.29 -14.41 6.87
CA LEU A 40 -0.31 -12.96 6.86
C LEU A 40 1.05 -12.39 6.42
N SER A 41 2.15 -12.96 6.90
CA SER A 41 3.50 -12.55 6.50
C SER A 41 3.77 -12.81 5.03
N GLU A 42 3.29 -13.94 4.49
CA GLU A 42 3.40 -14.27 3.06
C GLU A 42 2.59 -13.30 2.19
N GLY A 43 1.39 -12.94 2.65
CA GLY A 43 0.55 -11.92 2.02
C GLY A 43 1.24 -10.56 1.95
N LEU A 44 1.83 -10.10 3.07
CA LEU A 44 2.56 -8.83 3.09
C LEU A 44 3.81 -8.84 2.20
N ALA A 45 4.55 -9.96 2.17
CA ALA A 45 5.68 -10.11 1.25
C ALA A 45 5.22 -10.03 -0.22
N SER A 46 4.05 -10.60 -0.53
CA SER A 46 3.47 -10.55 -1.88
C SER A 46 3.07 -9.13 -2.28
N VAL A 47 2.50 -8.35 -1.35
CA VAL A 47 2.20 -6.92 -1.55
C VAL A 47 3.45 -6.12 -1.86
N ARG A 48 4.54 -6.31 -1.10
CA ARG A 48 5.82 -5.64 -1.34
C ARG A 48 6.38 -5.98 -2.72
N LYS A 49 6.36 -7.26 -3.07
CA LYS A 49 6.84 -7.73 -4.39
C LYS A 49 6.01 -7.14 -5.53
N PHE A 50 4.69 -7.09 -5.37
CA PHE A 50 3.79 -6.49 -6.36
C PHE A 50 4.12 -5.01 -6.62
N TRP A 51 4.28 -4.21 -5.56
CA TRP A 51 4.68 -2.80 -5.70
C TRP A 51 6.09 -2.63 -6.24
N GLN A 52 7.03 -3.47 -5.81
CA GLN A 52 8.40 -3.45 -6.32
C GLN A 52 8.43 -3.66 -7.84
N ILE A 53 7.72 -4.66 -8.37
CA ILE A 53 7.64 -4.93 -9.81
C ILE A 53 7.11 -3.70 -10.55
N PHE A 54 6.03 -3.09 -10.07
CA PHE A 54 5.50 -1.89 -10.70
C PHE A 54 6.50 -0.73 -10.71
N CYS A 55 7.16 -0.47 -9.59
CA CYS A 55 8.18 0.59 -9.49
C CYS A 55 9.37 0.32 -10.43
N GLU A 56 9.80 -0.95 -10.54
CA GLU A 56 10.83 -1.38 -11.47
C GLU A 56 10.41 -1.15 -12.91
N ASP A 57 9.22 -1.60 -13.32
CA ASP A 57 8.69 -1.42 -14.68
C ASP A 57 8.62 0.07 -15.06
N VAL A 58 8.15 0.92 -14.15
CA VAL A 58 8.12 2.38 -14.36
C VAL A 58 9.53 2.96 -14.46
N SER A 59 10.48 2.52 -13.65
CA SER A 59 11.87 3.02 -13.69
C SER A 59 12.63 2.64 -14.96
N HIS A 60 12.18 1.59 -15.65
CA HIS A 60 12.73 1.14 -16.93
C HIS A 60 11.93 1.63 -18.15
N ASP A 61 10.99 2.56 -17.95
CA ASP A 61 10.09 3.07 -18.99
C ASP A 61 9.36 1.94 -19.75
N ASP A 62 8.89 0.90 -19.04
CA ASP A 62 8.23 -0.25 -19.67
C ASP A 62 6.96 0.20 -20.44
N PRO A 63 6.88 -0.07 -21.77
CA PRO A 63 5.77 0.36 -22.60
C PRO A 63 4.43 -0.34 -22.28
N LEU A 64 4.44 -1.39 -21.46
CA LEU A 64 3.26 -2.12 -21.01
C LEU A 64 2.61 -1.51 -19.77
N VAL A 65 3.31 -0.65 -19.01
CA VAL A 65 2.76 0.04 -17.82
C VAL A 65 1.37 0.64 -18.08
N PRO A 66 1.11 1.35 -19.19
CA PRO A 66 -0.22 1.89 -19.46
C PRO A 66 -1.32 0.85 -19.61
N GLN A 67 -1.00 -0.39 -19.98
CA GLN A 67 -1.97 -1.45 -20.25
C GLN A 67 -2.54 -2.06 -18.97
N TYR A 68 -1.77 -2.05 -17.88
CA TYR A 68 -2.17 -2.67 -16.62
C TYR A 68 -2.33 -1.66 -15.47
N ILE A 69 -2.14 -0.36 -15.71
CA ILE A 69 -2.20 0.68 -14.68
C ILE A 69 -3.52 0.67 -13.90
N ASP A 70 -4.66 0.44 -14.57
CA ASP A 70 -5.99 0.41 -13.94
C ASP A 70 -6.05 -0.69 -12.88
N GLN A 71 -5.44 -1.84 -13.18
CA GLN A 71 -5.35 -2.97 -12.25
C GLN A 71 -4.45 -2.64 -11.06
N VAL A 72 -3.34 -1.93 -11.28
CA VAL A 72 -2.42 -1.55 -10.19
C VAL A 72 -3.03 -0.51 -9.27
N GLU A 73 -3.72 0.50 -9.82
CA GLU A 73 -4.45 1.48 -9.03
C GLU A 73 -5.54 0.83 -8.17
N LYS A 74 -6.33 -0.08 -8.75
CA LYS A 74 -7.37 -0.82 -8.03
C LYS A 74 -6.77 -1.67 -6.91
N THR A 75 -5.75 -2.47 -7.24
CA THR A 75 -5.10 -3.37 -6.27
C THR A 75 -4.46 -2.59 -5.14
N THR A 76 -3.78 -1.47 -5.44
CA THR A 76 -3.17 -0.60 -4.43
C THR A 76 -4.21 0.05 -3.54
N SER A 77 -5.38 0.42 -4.08
CA SER A 77 -6.50 0.94 -3.28
C SER A 77 -7.10 -0.11 -2.34
N ASP A 78 -7.24 -1.36 -2.80
CA ASP A 78 -7.72 -2.47 -1.96
C ASP A 78 -6.70 -2.82 -0.85
N ILE A 79 -5.40 -2.75 -1.15
CA ILE A 79 -4.32 -2.90 -0.17
C ILE A 79 -4.36 -1.76 0.86
N SER A 80 -4.48 -0.50 0.41
CA SER A 80 -4.58 0.68 1.29
C SER A 80 -5.75 0.53 2.28
N ARG A 81 -6.93 0.10 1.82
CA ARG A 81 -8.08 -0.20 2.71
C ARG A 81 -7.76 -1.31 3.71
N SER A 82 -7.03 -2.33 3.31
CA SER A 82 -6.63 -3.42 4.20
C SER A 82 -5.62 -2.92 5.26
N ILE A 83 -4.71 -2.03 4.89
CA ILE A 83 -3.80 -1.35 5.81
C ILE A 83 -4.58 -0.46 6.78
N ASP A 84 -5.61 0.27 6.32
CA ASP A 84 -6.50 1.05 7.21
C ASP A 84 -7.13 0.18 8.29
N GLN A 85 -7.62 -1.01 7.91
CA GLN A 85 -8.21 -1.96 8.86
C GLN A 85 -7.17 -2.47 9.86
N MET A 86 -5.95 -2.78 9.41
CA MET A 86 -4.86 -3.15 10.31
C MET A 86 -4.53 -2.00 11.27
N TYR A 87 -4.52 -0.75 10.77
CA TYR A 87 -4.26 0.42 11.60
C TYR A 87 -5.28 0.58 12.73
N GLN A 88 -6.57 0.48 12.38
CA GLN A 88 -7.67 0.54 13.33
C GLN A 88 -7.59 -0.59 14.36
N ALA A 89 -7.33 -1.83 13.91
CA ALA A 89 -7.23 -2.99 14.77
C ALA A 89 -6.02 -2.92 15.73
N LEU A 90 -4.94 -2.26 15.32
CA LEU A 90 -3.74 -2.03 16.15
C LEU A 90 -3.89 -0.81 17.08
N GLY A 91 -4.99 -0.07 16.99
CA GLY A 91 -5.22 1.12 17.80
C GLY A 91 -4.29 2.27 17.47
N PHE A 92 -3.73 2.32 16.24
CA PHE A 92 -3.09 3.56 15.79
C PHE A 92 -4.15 4.66 15.74
N GLU A 93 -3.88 5.80 16.36
CA GLU A 93 -4.70 6.99 16.17
C GLU A 93 -4.83 7.23 14.67
N GLN A 94 -6.07 7.22 14.17
CA GLN A 94 -6.32 7.70 12.81
C GLN A 94 -5.68 9.09 12.75
N PRO A 95 -4.87 9.41 11.72
CA PRO A 95 -4.58 10.80 11.47
C PRO A 95 -5.94 11.46 11.33
N SER A 96 -6.29 12.29 12.31
CA SER A 96 -7.54 13.04 12.31
C SER A 96 -7.64 13.64 10.93
N SER A 97 -8.62 13.22 10.12
CA SER A 97 -8.98 13.95 8.92
C SER A 97 -9.09 15.39 9.36
N THR A 98 -8.17 16.20 8.85
CA THR A 98 -8.03 17.61 9.18
C THR A 98 -9.43 18.22 9.14
N GLY A 99 -9.83 18.79 10.28
CA GLY A 99 -11.15 19.34 10.47
C GLY A 99 -11.51 20.30 9.34
N ASN A 100 -12.72 20.15 8.82
CA ASN A 100 -13.37 21.21 8.07
C ASN A 100 -14.68 21.50 8.81
N PRO A 101 -14.72 22.48 9.73
CA PRO A 101 -15.97 23.04 10.17
C PRO A 101 -16.43 24.01 9.08
N ASN A 102 -17.48 23.63 8.34
CA ASN A 102 -18.38 24.61 7.73
C ASN A 102 -19.52 24.89 8.72
#